data_AF-A0A972TMW6-F1
#
_entry.id   AF-A0A972TMW6-F1
#
_cell.length_a   1.000
_cell.length_b   1.000
_cell.length_c   1.000
_cell.angle_alpha   90.00
_cell.angle_beta   90.00
_cell.angle_gamma   90.00
#
_symmetry.space_group_name_H-M   'P 1'
#
loop_
_entity.id
_entity.type
_entity.pdbx_description
1 polymer ?
#
loop_
_entity_poly.entity_id
_entity_poly.type
_entity_poly.pdbx_seq_one_letter_code
_entity_poly.pdbx_strand_id
1 'polypeptide(L)'
;MIDDAKLWDEIDGVLFLKSSRWWNEEGQIVNLAMQLLHENHQDRAQEIMDSGVGYMALSQIYQMFNIIADAAKIVGTQNLDSQALYEAATSFALTIDGIQRHSFNETKRDSVDFYAMYEARAESEDIFRLNEEWFPTVRKP
;
A
#
# COMPACT_ATOMS: atom_id res chain seq x y z
N MET A 1 5.40 9.69 16.60
CA MET A 1 5.05 11.13 16.49
C MET A 1 3.75 11.46 17.21
N ILE A 2 2.63 10.81 16.88
CA ILE A 2 1.36 10.99 17.63
C ILE A 2 1.52 10.43 19.05
N ASP A 3 2.05 9.22 19.19
CA ASP A 3 2.29 8.57 20.49
C ASP A 3 3.26 9.40 21.35
N ASP A 4 4.41 9.77 20.78
CA ASP A 4 5.45 10.54 21.47
C ASP A 4 4.92 11.89 21.98
N ALA A 5 4.03 12.51 21.22
CA ALA A 5 3.43 13.81 21.53
C ALA A 5 2.15 13.70 22.36
N LYS A 6 1.64 12.48 22.62
CA LYS A 6 0.38 12.19 23.31
C LYS A 6 -0.82 12.93 22.69
N LEU A 7 -0.91 12.88 21.37
CA LEU A 7 -1.90 13.64 20.58
C LEU A 7 -3.13 12.83 20.15
N TRP A 8 -3.38 11.68 20.78
CA TRP A 8 -4.47 10.78 20.38
C TRP A 8 -5.85 11.39 20.58
N ASP A 9 -6.07 12.08 21.70
CA ASP A 9 -7.33 12.77 22.01
C ASP A 9 -7.63 13.88 20.99
N GLU A 10 -6.60 14.54 20.46
CA GLU A 10 -6.71 15.62 19.48
C GLU A 10 -7.04 15.13 18.07
N ILE A 11 -6.76 13.86 17.78
CA ILE A 11 -7.05 13.24 16.48
C ILE A 11 -8.20 12.22 16.55
N ASP A 12 -8.89 12.10 17.68
CA ASP A 12 -10.02 11.20 17.83
C ASP A 12 -11.11 11.51 16.78
N GLY A 13 -11.57 10.48 16.08
CA GLY A 13 -12.53 10.60 14.97
C GLY A 13 -11.96 11.17 13.67
N VAL A 14 -10.67 11.49 13.59
CA VAL A 14 -10.03 11.93 12.33
C VAL A 14 -10.02 10.78 11.32
N LEU A 15 -10.38 11.10 10.08
CA LEU A 15 -10.42 10.13 8.99
C LEU A 15 -9.12 10.12 8.17
N PHE A 16 -8.65 8.93 7.85
CA PHE A 16 -7.49 8.69 6.99
C PHE A 16 -7.88 7.89 5.75
N LEU A 17 -7.44 8.35 4.59
CA LEU A 17 -7.49 7.57 3.36
C LEU A 17 -6.15 6.88 3.14
N LYS A 18 -6.18 5.56 2.95
CA LYS A 18 -4.97 4.77 2.69
C LYS A 18 -5.15 3.91 1.45
N SER A 19 -4.10 3.81 0.65
CA SER A 19 -4.04 2.89 -0.48
C SER A 19 -3.66 1.46 -0.05
N SER A 20 -3.47 1.23 1.26
CA SER A 20 -3.09 -0.03 1.90
C SER A 20 -4.06 -0.39 3.02
N ARG A 21 -4.05 -1.67 3.42
CA ARG A 21 -4.59 -2.08 4.72
C ARG A 21 -3.71 -1.58 5.86
N TRP A 22 -4.22 -1.63 7.09
CA TRP A 22 -3.50 -1.27 8.31
C TRP A 22 -3.04 -2.47 9.12
N TRP A 23 -2.18 -2.24 10.10
CA TRP A 23 -1.49 -3.26 10.89
C TRP A 23 -2.41 -4.23 11.64
N ASN A 24 -3.61 -3.76 12.00
CA ASN A 24 -4.63 -4.55 12.68
C ASN A 24 -5.57 -5.31 11.72
N GLU A 25 -5.24 -5.37 10.42
CA GLU A 25 -5.98 -6.11 9.40
C GLU A 25 -5.17 -7.23 8.76
N GLU A 26 -5.88 -8.20 8.20
CA GLU A 26 -5.31 -9.29 7.39
C GLU A 26 -5.39 -8.98 5.89
N GLY A 27 -4.34 -9.30 5.14
CA GLY A 27 -4.34 -9.22 3.68
C GLY A 27 -2.95 -9.43 3.08
N GLN A 28 -2.88 -9.72 1.78
CA GLN A 28 -1.65 -10.20 1.14
C GLN A 28 -0.44 -9.30 1.40
N ILE A 29 -0.57 -7.98 1.21
CA ILE A 29 0.55 -7.04 1.33
C ILE A 29 0.85 -6.69 2.79
N VAL A 30 -0.16 -6.53 3.64
CA VAL A 30 0.07 -6.21 5.07
C VAL A 30 0.70 -7.41 5.77
N ASN A 31 0.26 -8.64 5.46
CA ASN A 31 0.84 -9.86 6.00
C ASN A 31 2.28 -10.04 5.54
N LEU A 32 2.58 -9.76 4.27
CA LEU A 32 3.96 -9.76 3.77
C LEU A 32 4.81 -8.69 4.47
N ALA A 33 4.27 -7.50 4.70
CA ALA A 33 4.99 -6.44 5.42
C ALA A 33 5.28 -6.84 6.87
N MET A 34 4.31 -7.43 7.57
CA MET A 34 4.50 -7.96 8.93
C MET A 34 5.54 -9.08 8.95
N GLN A 35 5.46 -10.02 8.00
CA GLN A 35 6.46 -11.09 7.87
C GLN A 35 7.87 -10.53 7.70
N LEU A 36 8.07 -9.65 6.71
CA LEU A 36 9.39 -9.04 6.44
C LEU A 36 9.90 -8.22 7.62
N LEU A 37 9.00 -7.51 8.31
CA LEU A 37 9.34 -6.73 9.49
C LEU A 37 9.84 -7.63 10.63
N HIS A 38 9.13 -8.72 10.93
CA HIS A 38 9.53 -9.67 11.96
C HIS A 38 10.81 -10.43 11.59
N GLU A 39 11.00 -10.79 10.33
CA GLU A 39 12.22 -11.47 9.87
C GLU A 39 13.48 -10.59 10.00
N ASN A 40 13.36 -9.28 9.80
CA ASN A 40 14.51 -8.36 9.75
C ASN A 40 14.70 -7.52 11.03
N HIS A 41 13.64 -7.30 11.80
CA HIS A 41 13.63 -6.45 12.98
C HIS A 41 12.76 -7.01 14.11
N GLN A 42 12.86 -8.31 14.38
CA GLN A 42 12.05 -9.01 15.39
C GLN A 42 11.91 -8.23 16.71
N ASP A 43 13.03 -7.71 17.24
CA ASP A 43 13.08 -7.00 18.54
C ASP A 43 12.47 -5.59 18.52
N ARG A 44 12.21 -5.03 17.33
CA ARG A 44 11.69 -3.66 17.11
C ARG A 44 10.44 -3.61 16.24
N ALA A 45 9.85 -4.77 15.92
CA ALA A 45 8.73 -4.85 15.00
C ALA A 45 7.55 -3.99 15.47
N GLN A 46 7.17 -4.12 16.75
CA GLN A 46 6.08 -3.33 17.33
C GLN A 46 6.38 -1.83 17.30
N GLU A 47 7.56 -1.41 17.77
CA GLU A 47 8.01 0.00 17.72
C GLU A 47 7.89 0.58 16.31
N ILE A 48 8.26 -0.19 15.28
CA ILE A 48 8.18 0.22 13.88
C ILE A 48 6.72 0.29 13.40
N MET A 49 5.86 -0.65 13.80
CA MET A 49 4.43 -0.61 13.48
C MET A 49 3.75 0.62 14.09
N ASP A 50 4.04 0.89 15.36
CA ASP A 50 3.53 2.05 16.11
C ASP A 50 4.02 3.37 15.47
N SER A 51 5.26 3.40 14.97
CA SER A 51 5.81 4.57 14.25
C SER A 51 5.07 4.91 12.95
N GLY A 52 4.25 3.99 12.43
CA GLY A 52 3.26 4.26 11.39
C GLY A 52 3.53 3.53 10.06
N VAL A 53 3.59 4.28 8.97
CA VAL A 53 3.35 3.77 7.60
C VAL A 53 4.60 3.24 6.88
N GLY A 54 5.78 3.29 7.48
CA GLY A 54 7.06 3.09 6.76
C GLY A 54 7.11 1.79 5.96
N TYR A 55 6.76 0.67 6.61
CA TYR A 55 6.73 -0.65 5.95
C TYR A 55 5.52 -0.85 5.01
N MET A 56 4.46 -0.05 5.14
CA MET A 56 3.32 -0.10 4.21
C MET A 56 3.65 0.42 2.80
N ALA A 57 4.76 1.16 2.66
CA ALA A 57 5.32 1.54 1.36
C ALA A 57 5.73 0.31 0.51
N LEU A 58 5.82 -0.88 1.10
CA LEU A 58 6.06 -2.15 0.41
C LEU A 58 5.14 -2.36 -0.80
N SER A 59 3.88 -1.89 -0.72
CA SER A 59 2.94 -1.92 -1.85
C SER A 59 3.51 -1.33 -3.14
N GLN A 60 4.30 -0.25 -3.07
CA GLN A 60 4.90 0.40 -4.23
C GLN A 60 6.05 -0.44 -4.83
N ILE A 61 6.90 -0.98 -3.95
CA ILE A 61 8.01 -1.88 -4.35
C ILE A 61 7.45 -3.15 -4.97
N TYR A 62 6.38 -3.71 -4.40
CA TYR A 62 5.68 -4.87 -4.92
C TYR A 62 5.16 -4.62 -6.35
N GLN A 63 4.56 -3.46 -6.61
CA GLN A 63 4.13 -3.08 -7.97
C GLN A 63 5.32 -3.02 -8.93
N MET A 64 6.41 -2.35 -8.53
CA MET A 64 7.61 -2.22 -9.35
C MET A 64 8.19 -3.59 -9.74
N PHE A 65 8.30 -4.54 -8.80
CA PHE A 65 8.80 -5.88 -9.11
C PHE A 65 7.87 -6.67 -10.04
N ASN A 66 6.56 -6.51 -9.91
CA ASN A 66 5.63 -7.16 -10.86
C ASN A 66 5.78 -6.58 -12.27
N ILE A 67 5.92 -5.25 -12.41
CA ILE A 67 6.17 -4.61 -13.71
C ILE A 67 7.47 -5.14 -14.34
N ILE A 68 8.56 -5.21 -13.57
CA ILE A 68 9.85 -5.74 -14.04
C ILE A 68 9.70 -7.21 -14.46
N ALA A 69 9.01 -8.02 -13.66
CA ALA A 69 8.78 -9.43 -13.94
C ALA A 69 7.96 -9.61 -15.22
N ASP A 70 6.92 -8.80 -15.43
CA ASP A 70 6.06 -8.88 -16.60
C ASP A 70 6.79 -8.43 -17.87
N ALA A 71 7.58 -7.35 -17.81
CA ALA A 71 8.48 -6.97 -18.89
C ALA A 71 9.42 -8.12 -19.26
N ALA A 72 10.10 -8.70 -18.27
CA ALA A 72 11.03 -9.81 -18.48
C ALA A 72 10.35 -11.07 -19.06
N LYS A 73 9.10 -11.37 -18.69
CA LYS A 73 8.33 -12.49 -19.28
C LYS A 73 8.02 -12.25 -20.76
N ILE A 74 7.79 -11.00 -21.16
CA ILE A 74 7.42 -10.64 -22.54
C ILE A 74 8.65 -10.65 -23.45
N VAL A 75 9.71 -9.92 -23.08
CA VAL A 75 10.87 -9.72 -23.97
C VAL A 75 12.04 -10.66 -23.69
N GLY A 76 12.02 -11.37 -22.55
CA GLY A 76 13.15 -12.13 -22.03
C GLY A 76 14.14 -11.25 -21.28
N THR A 77 14.81 -11.80 -20.25
CA THR A 77 15.71 -11.04 -19.37
C THR A 77 16.89 -10.39 -20.11
N GLN A 78 17.35 -10.98 -21.21
CA GLN A 78 18.44 -10.46 -22.04
C GLN A 78 18.05 -9.24 -22.89
N ASN A 79 16.75 -9.01 -23.09
CA ASN A 79 16.22 -7.88 -23.85
C ASN A 79 15.49 -6.88 -22.93
N LEU A 80 15.64 -7.00 -21.62
CA LEU A 80 15.00 -6.12 -20.67
C LEU A 80 15.69 -4.75 -20.70
N ASP A 81 14.96 -3.73 -21.16
CA ASP A 81 15.41 -2.35 -21.23
C ASP A 81 14.33 -1.37 -20.76
N SER A 82 14.61 -0.07 -20.85
CA SER A 82 13.67 0.97 -20.43
C SER A 82 12.37 1.00 -21.25
N GLN A 83 12.42 0.61 -22.53
CA GLN A 83 11.24 0.60 -23.40
C GLN A 83 10.32 -0.56 -23.02
N ALA A 84 10.87 -1.76 -22.80
CA ALA A 84 10.13 -2.91 -22.32
C ALA A 84 9.48 -2.65 -20.95
N LEU A 85 10.20 -1.97 -20.04
CA LEU A 85 9.65 -1.55 -18.74
C LEU A 85 8.53 -0.53 -18.90
N TYR A 86 8.67 0.45 -19.80
CA TYR A 86 7.64 1.44 -20.06
C TYR A 86 6.36 0.79 -20.59
N GLU A 87 6.48 -0.12 -21.55
CA GLU A 87 5.34 -0.84 -22.14
C GLU A 87 4.63 -1.76 -21.13
N ALA A 88 5.40 -2.46 -20.29
CA ALA A 88 4.83 -3.24 -19.20
C ALA A 88 4.15 -2.36 -18.16
N ALA A 89 4.75 -1.20 -17.83
CA ALA A 89 4.17 -0.26 -16.89
C ALA A 89 2.85 0.33 -17.41
N THR A 90 2.76 0.76 -18.66
CA THR A 90 1.53 1.38 -19.20
C THR A 90 0.36 0.42 -19.38
N SER A 91 0.61 -0.89 -19.33
CA SER A 91 -0.41 -1.94 -19.37
C SER A 91 -0.63 -2.61 -18.01
N PHE A 92 0.08 -2.16 -16.97
CA PHE A 92 0.06 -2.77 -15.66
C PHE A 92 -1.28 -2.59 -14.95
N ALA A 93 -1.79 -3.68 -14.40
CA ALA A 93 -2.88 -3.71 -13.44
C ALA A 93 -2.58 -4.77 -12.38
N LEU A 94 -2.87 -4.46 -11.12
CA LEU A 94 -2.60 -5.33 -9.99
C LEU A 94 -3.84 -5.52 -9.12
N THR A 95 -4.22 -6.79 -9.00
CA THR A 95 -5.27 -7.26 -8.09
C THR A 95 -4.64 -7.75 -6.79
N ILE A 96 -5.05 -7.17 -5.67
CA ILE A 96 -4.65 -7.57 -4.32
C ILE A 96 -5.92 -7.82 -3.52
N ASP A 97 -6.00 -8.95 -2.82
CA ASP A 97 -7.17 -9.35 -2.02
C ASP A 97 -8.49 -9.33 -2.82
N GLY A 98 -8.44 -9.71 -4.10
CA GLY A 98 -9.61 -9.76 -4.99
C GLY A 98 -10.04 -8.42 -5.60
N ILE A 99 -9.31 -7.32 -5.34
CA ILE A 99 -9.63 -5.97 -5.84
C ILE A 99 -8.48 -5.47 -6.71
N GLN A 100 -8.79 -4.98 -7.93
CA GLN A 100 -7.81 -4.29 -8.78
C GLN A 100 -7.48 -2.92 -8.18
N ARG A 101 -6.51 -2.89 -7.27
CA ARG A 101 -6.18 -1.71 -6.45
C ARG A 101 -5.22 -0.75 -7.11
N HIS A 102 -4.45 -1.23 -8.08
CA HIS A 102 -3.48 -0.42 -8.80
C HIS A 102 -3.54 -0.66 -10.30
N SER A 103 -3.35 0.39 -11.08
CA SER A 103 -3.14 0.31 -12.52
C SER A 103 -2.42 1.54 -13.03
N PHE A 104 -1.82 1.45 -14.20
CA PHE A 104 -1.43 2.60 -15.00
C PHE A 104 -2.09 2.50 -16.37
N ASN A 105 -2.13 3.61 -17.09
CA ASN A 105 -2.44 3.62 -18.51
C ASN A 105 -1.74 4.81 -19.18
N GLU A 106 -1.99 5.02 -20.47
CA GLU A 106 -1.35 6.08 -21.26
C GLU A 106 -1.55 7.49 -20.67
N THR A 107 -2.67 7.75 -19.99
CA THR A 107 -3.02 9.06 -19.43
C THR A 107 -3.02 9.10 -17.91
N LYS A 108 -3.01 7.93 -17.25
CA LYS A 108 -3.05 7.77 -15.79
C LYS A 108 -1.66 7.44 -15.26
N ARG A 109 -1.06 8.41 -14.55
CA ARG A 109 0.32 8.33 -14.03
C ARG A 109 0.42 8.03 -12.53
N ASP A 110 -0.68 8.06 -11.79
CA ASP A 110 -0.76 7.59 -10.41
C ASP A 110 -1.21 6.12 -10.39
N SER A 111 -0.71 5.27 -9.49
CA SER A 111 -1.07 3.85 -9.54
C SER A 111 -2.41 3.54 -8.89
N VAL A 112 -2.76 4.25 -7.82
CA VAL A 112 -3.84 3.88 -6.89
C VAL A 112 -5.21 4.07 -7.54
N ASP A 113 -6.01 3.01 -7.59
CA ASP A 113 -7.41 3.08 -8.03
C ASP A 113 -8.40 3.19 -6.88
N PHE A 114 -8.05 2.63 -5.72
CA PHE A 114 -8.96 2.55 -4.59
C PHE A 114 -8.29 2.91 -3.27
N TYR A 115 -9.05 3.55 -2.39
CA TYR A 115 -8.65 3.88 -1.03
C TYR A 115 -9.56 3.20 -0.01
N ALA A 116 -8.94 2.82 1.08
CA ALA A 116 -9.59 2.41 2.31
C ALA A 116 -9.73 3.62 3.24
N MET A 117 -10.85 3.69 3.96
CA MET A 117 -11.11 4.75 4.94
C MET A 117 -10.95 4.20 6.35
N TYR A 118 -10.15 4.91 7.14
CA TYR A 118 -9.88 4.60 8.53
C TYR A 118 -10.27 5.78 9.40
N GLU A 119 -10.55 5.49 10.67
CA GLU A 119 -10.84 6.46 11.72
C GLU A 119 -9.82 6.25 12.85
N ALA A 120 -9.17 7.32 13.31
CA ALA A 120 -8.39 7.30 14.54
C ALA A 120 -9.30 7.20 15.75
N ARG A 121 -8.92 6.33 16.69
CA ARG A 121 -9.63 6.13 17.96
C ARG A 121 -8.67 6.29 19.11
N ALA A 122 -8.87 7.35 19.90
CA ALA A 122 -7.99 7.66 21.03
C ALA A 122 -7.98 6.56 22.08
N GLU A 123 -9.13 5.91 22.33
CA GLU A 123 -9.26 4.83 23.32
C GLU A 123 -8.33 3.63 23.07
N SER A 124 -7.97 3.39 21.82
CA SER A 124 -7.14 2.26 21.38
C SER A 124 -5.77 2.69 20.89
N GLU A 125 -5.51 4.00 20.83
CA GLU A 125 -4.29 4.58 20.26
C GLU A 125 -3.94 3.97 18.89
N ASP A 126 -4.95 3.79 18.02
CA ASP A 126 -4.80 3.19 16.69
C ASP A 126 -5.87 3.71 15.70
N ILE A 127 -5.71 3.37 14.41
CA ILE A 127 -6.71 3.61 13.37
C ILE A 127 -7.44 2.32 12.99
N PHE A 128 -8.76 2.42 12.79
CA PHE A 128 -9.61 1.27 12.47
C PHE A 128 -10.35 1.48 11.17
N ARG A 129 -10.56 0.39 10.44
CA ARG A 129 -11.31 0.40 9.18
C ARG A 129 -12.74 0.87 9.46
N LEU A 130 -13.15 1.98 8.83
CA LEU A 130 -14.48 2.56 9.02
C LEU A 130 -15.54 1.89 8.12
N ASN A 131 -15.14 1.39 6.95
CA ASN A 131 -16.01 0.69 6.01
C ASN A 131 -15.22 -0.43 5.31
N GLU A 132 -15.77 -1.64 5.21
CA GLU A 132 -15.16 -2.78 4.50
C GLU A 132 -14.94 -2.49 3.00
N GLU A 133 -15.79 -1.65 2.41
CA GLU A 133 -15.69 -1.26 1.01
C GLU A 133 -14.45 -0.42 0.73
N TRP A 134 -14.00 -0.51 -0.52
CA TRP A 134 -12.92 0.29 -1.07
C TRP A 134 -13.50 1.39 -1.95
N PHE A 135 -13.07 2.63 -1.70
CA PHE A 135 -13.60 3.80 -2.40
C PHE A 135 -12.80 4.08 -3.66
N PRO A 136 -13.44 4.16 -4.84
CA PRO A 136 -12.75 4.42 -6.08
C PRO A 136 -12.22 5.86 -6.15
N THR A 137 -11.08 6.03 -6.79
CA THR A 137 -10.52 7.33 -7.12
C THR A 137 -11.19 7.87 -8.36
N VAL A 138 -11.94 8.96 -8.21
CA VAL A 138 -12.60 9.63 -9.34
C VAL A 138 -11.66 10.67 -9.93
N ARG A 139 -11.37 10.55 -11.23
CA ARG A 139 -10.53 11.49 -11.98
C ARG A 139 -11.41 12.38 -12.86
N LYS A 140 -11.05 13.65 -12.99
CA LYS A 140 -11.62 14.48 -14.05
C LYS A 140 -11.10 13.96 -15.40
N PRO A 141 -11.94 13.96 -16.46
CA PRO A 141 -11.52 13.55 -17.80
C PRO A 141 -10.34 14.38 -18.31
#